data_AF-A0A3E4QM61-F1
#
_entry.id   AF-A0A3E4QM61-F1
#
_cell.length_a   1.000
_cell.length_b   1.000
_cell.length_c   1.000
_cell.angle_alpha   90.00
_cell.angle_beta   90.00
_cell.angle_gamma   90.00
#
_symmetry.space_group_name_H-M   'P 1'
#
loop_
_entity.id
_entity.type
_entity.pdbx_description
1 polymer ?
#
loop_
_entity_poly.entity_id
_entity_poly.type
_entity_poly.pdbx_seq_one_letter_code
_entity_poly.pdbx_strand_id
1 'polypeptide(L)'
;MGYKTLSMSSDREHCSTHFFFFPSSILSKVETKSYTAKDVSEFRKAEDPIFTSLSENGILKAKDGSSISPVFDIFVSEKSKTYGIVSIPVGKYIVFAVSKDIDFPTRSEAGLKYCIKEVEIKERPSELILSPTFPTTYSMYGLIPWVEIDEKFSYNWK
;
A
#
# COMPACT_ATOMS: atom_id res chain seq x y z
N MET A 1 -26.82 -7.83 18.40
CA MET A 1 -25.82 -7.65 17.33
C MET A 1 -24.59 -7.05 17.98
N GLY A 2 -23.50 -7.82 18.09
CA GLY A 2 -22.26 -7.35 18.69
C GLY A 2 -21.33 -6.86 17.58
N TYR A 3 -20.88 -5.63 17.66
CA TYR A 3 -19.80 -5.11 16.81
C TYR A 3 -18.48 -5.37 17.54
N LYS A 4 -17.54 -6.05 16.89
CA LYS A 4 -16.15 -6.08 17.35
C LYS A 4 -15.47 -4.82 16.81
N THR A 5 -15.26 -3.85 17.69
CA THR A 5 -14.41 -2.70 17.40
C THR A 5 -12.96 -3.17 17.47
N LEU A 6 -12.20 -3.07 16.38
CA LEU A 6 -10.74 -3.21 16.46
C LEU A 6 -10.20 -2.08 17.35
N SER A 7 -9.37 -2.45 18.32
CA SER A 7 -8.82 -1.53 19.31
C SER A 7 -7.71 -0.75 18.64
N MET A 8 -7.98 0.51 18.33
CA MET A 8 -7.08 1.43 17.62
C MET A 8 -5.70 1.62 18.30
N SER A 9 -5.50 1.12 19.52
CA SER A 9 -4.25 1.22 20.27
C SER A 9 -3.32 0.00 20.17
N SER A 10 -3.76 -1.13 19.61
CA SER A 10 -2.93 -2.35 19.45
C SER A 10 -2.67 -2.77 17.99
N ASP A 11 -3.36 -2.16 17.02
CA ASP A 11 -3.51 -2.71 15.66
C ASP A 11 -2.87 -1.82 14.56
N ARG A 12 -1.91 -0.96 14.93
CA ARG A 12 -1.18 -0.07 14.02
C ARG A 12 0.32 -0.23 14.26
N GLU A 13 0.95 -1.09 13.47
CA GLU A 13 2.40 -1.22 13.47
C GLU A 13 3.00 -0.27 12.43
N HIS A 14 4.14 0.34 12.78
CA HIS A 14 4.96 1.03 11.79
C HIS A 14 5.45 -0.01 10.80
N CYS A 15 5.16 0.21 9.51
CA CYS A 15 5.58 -0.71 8.48
C CYS A 15 6.58 -0.07 7.51
N SER A 16 7.60 -0.82 7.11
CA SER A 16 8.43 -0.48 5.97
C SER A 16 7.54 -0.43 4.74
N THR A 17 7.59 0.69 4.03
CA THR A 17 6.69 0.96 2.91
C THR A 17 7.50 1.39 1.71
N HIS A 18 7.19 0.79 0.56
CA HIS A 18 7.75 1.20 -0.72
C HIS A 18 6.68 1.94 -1.51
N PHE A 19 6.98 3.19 -1.86
CA PHE A 19 6.13 4.04 -2.67
C PHE A 19 6.60 3.99 -4.12
N PHE A 20 5.70 3.68 -5.04
CA PHE A 20 5.96 3.65 -6.47
C PHE A 20 5.07 4.67 -7.16
N PHE A 21 5.66 5.53 -7.98
CA PHE A 21 4.94 6.62 -8.62
C PHE A 21 4.82 6.36 -10.11
N PHE A 22 3.58 6.18 -10.55
CA PHE A 22 3.26 5.95 -11.95
C PHE A 22 2.52 7.16 -12.53
N PRO A 23 2.58 7.37 -13.86
CA PRO A 23 1.76 8.40 -14.50
C PRO A 23 0.28 8.17 -14.23
N SER A 24 -0.53 9.24 -14.18
CA SER A 24 -1.97 9.14 -13.86
C SER A 24 -2.78 8.21 -14.76
N SER A 25 -2.30 7.96 -15.99
CA SER A 25 -2.93 7.04 -16.94
C SER A 25 -2.81 5.56 -16.55
N ILE A 26 -2.03 5.21 -15.52
CA ILE A 26 -1.72 3.82 -15.15
C ILE A 26 -2.96 2.98 -14.85
N LEU A 27 -4.00 3.58 -14.24
CA LEU A 27 -5.20 2.86 -13.81
C LEU A 27 -6.00 2.26 -14.98
N SER A 28 -5.82 2.77 -16.20
CA SER A 28 -6.42 2.14 -17.39
C SER A 28 -5.71 0.84 -17.80
N LYS A 29 -4.42 0.70 -17.46
CA LYS A 29 -3.52 -0.36 -17.90
C LYS A 29 -3.40 -1.52 -16.93
N VAL A 30 -3.73 -1.32 -15.65
CA VAL A 30 -3.65 -2.36 -14.62
C VAL A 30 -5.03 -2.72 -14.07
N GLU A 31 -5.11 -3.87 -13.41
CA GLU A 31 -6.32 -4.32 -12.72
C GLU A 31 -6.01 -4.45 -11.23
N THR A 32 -6.60 -3.57 -10.43
CA THR A 32 -6.43 -3.54 -8.97
C THR A 32 -7.68 -4.08 -8.32
N LYS A 33 -7.53 -4.99 -7.36
CA LYS A 33 -8.64 -5.64 -6.66
C LYS A 33 -8.35 -5.77 -5.19
N SER A 34 -9.41 -5.67 -4.39
CA SER A 34 -9.41 -6.02 -2.97
C SER A 34 -9.97 -7.43 -2.82
N TYR A 35 -9.38 -8.22 -1.92
CA TYR A 35 -9.81 -9.58 -1.65
C TYR A 35 -10.04 -9.82 -0.17
N THR A 36 -10.86 -10.82 0.14
CA THR A 36 -11.13 -11.26 1.50
C THR A 36 -10.65 -12.71 1.66
N ALA A 37 -9.98 -13.01 2.77
CA ALA A 37 -9.65 -14.37 3.17
C ALA A 37 -10.48 -14.74 4.42
N LYS A 38 -10.92 -16.00 4.50
CA LYS A 38 -11.76 -16.48 5.61
C LYS A 38 -10.96 -16.79 6.87
N ASP A 39 -9.71 -17.19 6.69
CA ASP A 39 -8.81 -17.57 7.77
C ASP A 39 -7.33 -17.28 7.44
N VAL A 40 -6.48 -17.49 8.44
CA VAL A 40 -5.02 -17.28 8.36
C VAL A 40 -4.37 -18.20 7.32
N SER A 41 -4.88 -19.41 7.13
CA SER A 41 -4.31 -20.37 6.19
C SER A 41 -4.57 -19.96 4.74
N GLU A 42 -5.77 -19.46 4.45
CA GLU A 42 -6.12 -18.88 3.15
C GLU A 42 -5.27 -17.63 2.87
N PHE A 43 -5.16 -16.71 3.84
CA PHE A 43 -4.33 -15.51 3.68
C PHE A 43 -2.85 -15.84 3.40
N ARG A 44 -2.27 -16.81 4.11
CA ARG A 44 -0.85 -17.20 3.91
C ARG A 44 -0.57 -17.76 2.52
N LYS A 45 -1.58 -18.32 1.85
CA LYS A 45 -1.49 -18.87 0.49
C LYS A 45 -2.00 -17.90 -0.57
N ALA A 46 -2.55 -16.76 -0.18
CA ALA A 46 -3.11 -15.78 -1.11
C ALA A 46 -2.02 -15.17 -1.99
N GLU A 47 -2.38 -14.83 -3.22
CA GLU A 47 -1.51 -14.12 -4.15
C GLU A 47 -2.30 -12.96 -4.76
N ASP A 48 -1.67 -11.79 -4.78
CA ASP A 48 -2.18 -10.63 -5.50
C ASP A 48 -1.12 -10.21 -6.54
N PRO A 49 -1.46 -10.23 -7.85
CA PRO A 49 -0.48 -9.96 -8.90
C PRO A 49 0.16 -8.58 -8.81
N ILE A 50 -0.56 -7.56 -8.33
CA ILE A 50 -0.06 -6.19 -8.21
C ILE A 50 0.94 -6.12 -7.06
N PHE A 51 0.56 -6.63 -5.89
CA PHE A 51 1.41 -6.72 -4.72
C PHE A 51 2.67 -7.51 -5.02
N THR A 52 2.56 -8.71 -5.58
CA THR A 52 3.73 -9.56 -5.90
C THR A 52 4.64 -8.86 -6.90
N SER A 53 4.09 -8.27 -7.97
CA SER A 53 4.91 -7.60 -8.99
C SER A 53 5.67 -6.40 -8.41
N LEU A 54 5.01 -5.56 -7.59
CA LEU A 54 5.65 -4.40 -6.96
C LEU A 54 6.59 -4.80 -5.81
N SER A 55 6.19 -5.76 -4.97
CA SER A 55 6.95 -6.18 -3.81
C SER A 55 8.24 -6.93 -4.20
N GLU A 56 8.20 -7.75 -5.25
CA GLU A 56 9.37 -8.55 -5.65
C GLU A 56 10.19 -7.88 -6.74
N ASN A 57 9.54 -7.22 -7.72
CA ASN A 57 10.21 -6.76 -8.94
C ASN A 57 10.23 -5.22 -9.07
N GLY A 58 9.47 -4.49 -8.25
CA GLY A 58 9.38 -3.03 -8.33
C GLY A 58 8.71 -2.49 -9.60
N ILE A 59 7.98 -3.35 -10.33
CA ILE A 59 7.33 -3.01 -11.60
C ILE A 59 5.88 -3.51 -11.60
N LEU A 60 5.03 -2.88 -12.41
CA LEU A 60 3.66 -3.34 -12.66
C LEU A 60 3.61 -4.21 -13.92
N LYS A 61 2.70 -5.19 -13.94
CA LYS A 61 2.28 -5.88 -15.16
C LYS A 61 0.98 -5.30 -15.66
N ALA A 62 0.95 -4.89 -16.93
CA ALA A 62 -0.24 -4.41 -17.60
C ALA A 62 -1.16 -5.55 -18.04
N LYS A 63 -2.40 -5.21 -18.39
CA LYS A 63 -3.41 -6.15 -18.92
C LYS A 63 -2.96 -6.84 -20.21
N ASP A 64 -2.12 -6.18 -21.01
CA ASP A 64 -1.54 -6.74 -22.25
C ASP A 64 -0.27 -7.58 -21.99
N GLY A 65 0.12 -7.76 -20.73
CA GLY A 65 1.31 -8.51 -20.32
C GLY A 65 2.60 -7.69 -20.34
N SER A 66 2.58 -6.43 -20.79
CA SER A 66 3.76 -5.57 -20.77
C SER A 66 4.17 -5.18 -19.34
N SER A 67 5.45 -4.92 -19.15
CA SER A 67 6.00 -4.44 -17.88
C SER A 67 6.04 -2.91 -17.86
N ILE A 68 5.57 -2.31 -16.77
CA ILE A 68 5.55 -0.86 -16.57
C ILE A 68 6.43 -0.54 -15.37
N SER A 69 7.49 0.24 -15.61
CA SER A 69 8.34 0.76 -14.55
C SER A 69 7.74 2.03 -13.93
N PRO A 70 7.93 2.25 -12.62
CA PRO A 70 7.60 3.53 -12.00
C PRO A 70 8.47 4.64 -12.60
N VAL A 71 7.97 5.88 -12.57
CA VAL A 71 8.78 7.06 -12.91
C VAL A 71 9.89 7.25 -11.88
N PHE A 72 9.56 6.96 -10.62
CA PHE A 72 10.49 6.87 -9.51
C PHE A 72 9.84 6.12 -8.36
N ASP A 73 10.65 5.66 -7.42
CA ASP A 73 10.23 4.92 -6.25
C ASP A 73 11.01 5.35 -5.00
N ILE A 74 10.39 5.16 -3.83
CA ILE A 74 10.94 5.58 -2.54
C ILE A 74 10.68 4.47 -1.54
N PHE A 75 11.74 3.92 -0.95
CA PHE A 75 11.61 2.99 0.17
C PHE A 75 11.79 3.72 1.50
N VAL A 76 10.84 3.51 2.42
CA VAL A 76 10.88 4.04 3.79
C VAL A 76 10.85 2.85 4.74
N SER A 77 11.89 2.71 5.58
CA SER A 77 11.93 1.65 6.59
C SER A 77 11.05 2.00 7.79
N GLU A 78 10.44 0.99 8.42
CA GLU A 78 9.77 1.10 9.73
C GLU A 78 10.64 1.76 10.81
N LYS A 79 11.98 1.63 10.69
CA LYS A 79 12.96 2.15 11.65
C LYS A 79 13.34 3.61 11.40
N SER A 80 12.80 4.22 10.33
CA SER A 80 13.09 5.61 10.01
C SER A 80 12.50 6.52 11.08
N LYS A 81 13.35 7.25 11.79
CA LYS A 81 12.96 8.20 12.85
C LYS A 81 12.77 9.63 12.35
N THR A 82 13.09 9.86 11.08
CA THR A 82 13.07 11.19 10.45
C THR A 82 12.41 11.11 9.07
N TYR A 83 11.80 12.21 8.64
CA TYR A 83 11.31 12.36 7.28
C TYR A 83 12.48 12.34 6.29
N GLY A 84 12.32 11.61 5.18
CA GLY A 84 13.24 11.66 4.05
C GLY A 84 12.82 12.76 3.08
N ILE A 85 13.78 13.57 2.62
CA ILE A 85 13.55 14.54 1.54
C ILE A 85 13.88 13.85 0.22
N VAL A 86 12.95 13.90 -0.74
CA VAL A 86 13.13 13.30 -2.05
C VAL A 86 12.71 14.29 -3.13
N SER A 87 13.57 14.50 -4.13
CA SER A 87 13.26 15.37 -5.27
C SER A 87 12.48 14.58 -6.31
N ILE A 88 11.30 15.09 -6.64
CA ILE A 88 10.36 14.43 -7.54
C ILE A 88 9.99 15.38 -8.68
N PRO A 89 9.95 14.92 -9.95
CA PRO A 89 9.47 15.77 -11.04
C PRO A 89 8.04 16.26 -10.83
N VAL A 90 7.76 17.48 -11.27
CA VAL A 90 6.41 18.05 -11.27
C VAL A 90 5.51 17.24 -12.20
N GLY A 91 4.32 16.89 -11.73
CA GLY A 91 3.38 16.08 -12.50
C GLY A 91 2.23 15.49 -11.69
N LYS A 92 1.34 14.77 -12.36
CA LYS A 92 0.24 14.02 -11.75
C LYS A 92 0.57 12.54 -11.73
N TYR A 93 0.55 11.95 -10.54
CA TYR A 93 0.95 10.59 -10.30
C TYR A 93 -0.12 9.80 -9.58
N ILE A 94 -0.14 8.51 -9.86
CA ILE A 94 -0.82 7.50 -9.04
C ILE A 94 0.26 6.81 -8.24
N VAL A 95 0.19 6.97 -6.92
CA VAL A 95 1.15 6.43 -5.96
C VAL A 95 0.64 5.11 -5.43
N PHE A 96 1.41 4.05 -5.61
CA PHE A 96 1.19 2.77 -4.95
C PHE A 96 2.08 2.71 -3.72
N ALA A 97 1.50 2.59 -2.54
CA ALA A 97 2.23 2.31 -1.33
C ALA A 97 2.08 0.82 -0.99
N VAL A 98 3.20 0.11 -0.92
CA VAL A 98 3.26 -1.34 -0.73
C VAL A 98 3.98 -1.64 0.57
N SER A 99 3.35 -2.40 1.46
CA SER A 99 3.98 -2.86 2.70
C SER A 99 5.11 -3.86 2.39
N LYS A 100 6.24 -3.72 3.08
CA LYS A 100 7.48 -4.51 2.89
C LYS A 100 7.89 -5.32 4.11
N ASP A 101 7.19 -5.24 5.25
CA ASP A 101 7.52 -6.08 6.41
C ASP A 101 6.95 -7.48 6.23
N ILE A 102 7.54 -8.22 5.31
CA ILE A 102 7.27 -9.64 5.14
C ILE A 102 8.35 -10.39 5.90
N ASP A 103 8.05 -10.84 7.11
CA ASP A 103 8.82 -11.93 7.71
C ASP A 103 8.51 -13.22 6.96
N PHE A 104 9.46 -13.74 6.18
CA PHE A 104 9.40 -15.12 5.69
C PHE A 104 9.90 -16.03 6.82
N PRO A 105 9.10 -16.97 7.37
CA PRO A 105 7.97 -17.71 6.77
C PRO A 105 6.55 -17.31 7.24
N THR A 106 6.41 -16.32 8.12
CA THR A 106 5.15 -15.86 8.69
C THR A 106 4.79 -14.49 8.11
N ARG A 107 4.21 -14.48 6.90
CA ARG A 107 3.73 -13.24 6.27
C ARG A 107 3.03 -12.37 7.32
N SER A 108 3.57 -11.17 7.57
CA SER A 108 2.99 -10.21 8.51
C SER A 108 1.52 -9.97 8.16
N GLU A 109 0.72 -9.62 9.16
CA GLU A 109 -0.69 -9.27 8.97
C GLU A 109 -0.84 -8.01 8.11
N ALA A 110 0.18 -7.15 8.02
CA ALA A 110 0.24 -6.03 7.09
C ALA A 110 0.70 -6.43 5.68
N GLY A 111 1.25 -7.63 5.51
CA GLY A 111 1.72 -8.17 4.24
C GLY A 111 0.59 -8.38 3.22
N LEU A 112 0.97 -8.49 1.95
CA LEU A 112 0.06 -8.66 0.80
C LEU A 112 -0.91 -7.49 0.57
N LYS A 113 -0.67 -6.32 1.17
CA LYS A 113 -1.53 -5.15 1.04
C LYS A 113 -0.80 -4.01 0.35
N TYR A 114 -1.53 -3.30 -0.49
CA TYR A 114 -1.11 -2.03 -1.07
C TYR A 114 -2.28 -1.05 -1.08
N CYS A 115 -1.98 0.24 -1.00
CA CYS A 115 -2.98 1.30 -1.21
C CYS A 115 -2.55 2.22 -2.35
N ILE A 116 -3.52 2.94 -2.88
CA ILE A 116 -3.33 3.84 -4.02
C ILE A 116 -3.82 5.23 -3.66
N LYS A 117 -3.06 6.26 -4.00
CA LYS A 117 -3.49 7.67 -3.90
C LYS A 117 -3.08 8.44 -5.15
N GLU A 118 -4.00 9.23 -5.71
CA GLU A 118 -3.65 10.21 -6.72
C GLU A 118 -3.01 11.42 -6.05
N VAL A 119 -1.87 11.86 -6.59
CA VAL A 119 -1.08 12.96 -6.05
C VAL A 119 -0.66 13.86 -7.20
N GLU A 120 -0.88 15.16 -7.02
CA GLU A 120 -0.31 16.19 -7.89
C GLU A 120 0.91 16.80 -7.22
N ILE A 121 2.06 16.64 -7.86
CA ILE A 121 3.34 17.19 -7.41
C ILE A 121 3.55 18.48 -8.17
N LYS A 122 3.54 19.59 -7.43
CA LYS A 122 3.81 20.95 -7.92
C LYS A 122 5.04 21.48 -7.20
N GLU A 123 5.66 22.49 -7.80
CA GLU A 123 6.59 23.34 -7.07
C GLU A 123 5.82 23.98 -5.90
N ARG A 124 6.30 23.76 -4.68
CA ARG A 124 5.68 24.28 -3.47
C ARG A 124 6.72 24.52 -2.38
N PRO A 125 6.47 25.48 -1.48
CA PRO A 125 7.33 25.71 -0.33
C PRO A 125 7.10 24.70 0.80
N SER A 126 5.95 23.99 0.81
CA SER A 126 5.58 23.04 1.86
C SER A 126 5.85 21.59 1.43
N GLU A 127 5.96 20.68 2.40
CA GLU A 127 6.25 19.27 2.13
C GLU A 127 5.03 18.51 1.57
N LEU A 128 5.29 17.40 0.86
CA LEU A 128 4.28 16.37 0.63
C LEU A 128 4.36 15.37 1.77
N ILE A 129 3.25 15.10 2.45
CA ILE A 129 3.20 14.02 3.43
C ILE A 129 2.43 12.86 2.83
N LEU A 130 3.07 11.69 2.80
CA LEU A 130 2.46 10.42 2.43
C LEU A 130 2.56 9.49 3.65
N SER A 131 1.41 9.21 4.26
CA SER A 131 1.32 8.42 5.50
C SER A 131 0.20 7.38 5.39
N PRO A 132 0.36 6.34 4.56
CA PRO A 132 -0.61 5.25 4.48
C PRO A 132 -0.60 4.44 5.78
N THR A 133 -1.77 3.95 6.17
CA THR A 133 -1.94 3.01 7.29
C THR A 133 -2.39 1.66 6.76
N PHE A 134 -1.66 0.59 7.10
CA PHE A 134 -2.02 -0.78 6.70
C PHE A 134 -2.67 -1.51 7.87
N PRO A 135 -3.86 -2.12 7.68
CA PRO A 135 -4.49 -2.90 8.72
C PRO A 135 -3.77 -4.23 8.93
N THR A 136 -3.48 -4.54 10.19
CA THR A 136 -2.91 -5.82 10.62
C THR A 136 -4.04 -6.85 10.77
N THR A 137 -4.57 -7.33 9.64
CA THR A 137 -5.60 -8.37 9.65
C THR A 137 -5.43 -9.33 8.47
N TYR A 138 -5.64 -10.62 8.75
CA TYR A 138 -5.64 -11.67 7.75
C TYR A 138 -6.91 -11.70 6.89
N SER A 139 -7.97 -11.00 7.27
CA SER A 139 -9.24 -11.10 6.55
C SER A 139 -9.19 -10.43 5.18
N MET A 140 -8.15 -9.67 4.84
CA MET A 140 -8.07 -8.91 3.60
C MET A 140 -6.66 -8.85 3.02
N TYR A 141 -6.55 -8.85 1.69
CA TYR A 141 -5.31 -8.64 0.95
C TYR A 141 -5.59 -7.94 -0.40
N GLY A 142 -4.52 -7.55 -1.09
CA GLY A 142 -4.59 -6.76 -2.33
C GLY A 142 -4.76 -5.26 -2.06
N LEU A 143 -5.60 -4.61 -2.86
CA LEU A 143 -5.91 -3.19 -2.72
C LEU A 143 -6.70 -2.92 -1.43
N ILE A 144 -6.20 -2.03 -0.60
CA ILE A 144 -6.91 -1.49 0.58
C ILE A 144 -7.10 0.04 0.44
N PRO A 145 -8.08 0.64 1.14
CA PRO A 145 -8.21 2.09 1.18
C PRO A 145 -6.95 2.77 1.70
N TRP A 146 -6.58 3.90 1.10
CA TRP A 146 -5.56 4.77 1.68
C TRP A 146 -6.17 5.53 2.85
N VAL A 147 -5.60 5.34 4.04
CA VAL A 147 -6.07 5.90 5.30
C VAL A 147 -4.92 6.62 5.98
N GLU A 148 -5.12 7.89 6.34
CA GLU A 148 -4.12 8.67 7.08
C GLU A 148 -4.19 8.38 8.59
N ILE A 149 -3.08 8.56 9.30
CA ILE A 149 -2.97 8.18 10.72
C ILE A 149 -3.95 8.94 11.63
N ASP A 150 -4.26 10.20 11.29
CA ASP A 150 -5.13 11.08 12.06
C ASP A 150 -6.62 10.88 11.78
N GLU A 151 -6.96 10.11 10.75
CA GLU A 151 -8.33 9.79 10.43
C GLU A 151 -8.82 8.61 11.31
N LYS A 152 -9.87 8.86 12.11
CA LYS A 152 -10.57 7.81 12.88
C LYS A 152 -11.43 7.00 11.92
N PHE A 153 -11.11 5.72 11.74
CA PHE A 153 -11.91 4.84 10.90
C PHE A 153 -12.59 3.73 11.72
N SER A 154 -13.87 3.53 11.43
CA SER A 154 -14.66 2.38 11.88
C SER A 154 -14.90 1.49 10.67
N TYR A 155 -14.35 0.28 10.70
CA TYR A 155 -14.64 -0.76 9.72
C TYR A 155 -16.07 -1.27 9.94
N ASN A 156 -17.07 -0.68 9.27
CA ASN A 156 -18.41 -1.28 9.16
C ASN A 156 -18.46 -2.04 7.84
N TRP A 157 -18.25 -3.36 7.87
CA TRP A 157 -18.30 -4.19 6.67
C TRP A 157 -19.29 -5.34 6.85
N LYS A 158 -20.21 -5.44 5.88
CA LYS A 158 -21.22 -6.50 5.74
C LYS A 158 -20.61 -7.75 5.14
#